data_AF-A0A8J4UN71-F1
#
_entry.id   AF-A0A8J4UN71-F1
#
_cell.length_a   1.000
_cell.length_b   1.000
_cell.length_c   1.000
_cell.angle_alpha   90.00
_cell.angle_beta   90.00
_cell.angle_gamma   90.00
#
_symmetry.space_group_name_H-M   'P 1'
#
loop_
_entity.id
_entity.type
_entity.pdbx_description
1 polymer ?
#
loop_
_entity_poly.entity_id
_entity_poly.type
_entity_poly.pdbx_seq_one_letter_code
_entity_poly.pdbx_strand_id
1 'polypeptide(L)' 'ASFTDISLSSQDNEGATALHFSASGGHCRILERLLRMGSKVIKDHWGGTPLHDAAENGEME' A
#
# COMPACT_ATOMS: atom_id res chain seq x y z
N ALA A 1 13.62 -17.40 10.95
CA ALA A 1 12.58 -17.40 9.90
C ALA A 1 11.92 -16.03 9.93
N SER A 2 12.17 -15.19 8.92
CA SER A 2 11.41 -13.94 8.80
C SER A 2 9.99 -14.32 8.39
N PHE A 3 9.01 -14.03 9.24
CA PHE A 3 7.58 -14.25 8.99
C PHE A 3 7.00 -13.35 7.87
N THR A 4 7.86 -12.74 7.05
CA THR A 4 7.51 -11.72 6.04
C THR A 4 7.69 -12.23 4.62
N ASP A 5 7.53 -13.54 4.38
CA ASP A 5 7.54 -14.13 3.03
C ASP A 5 6.24 -13.84 2.24
N ILE A 6 5.31 -13.09 2.84
CA ILE A 6 4.20 -12.50 2.11
C ILE A 6 4.80 -11.47 1.17
N SER A 7 4.71 -11.71 -0.14
CA SER A 7 5.16 -10.77 -1.17
C SER A 7 4.56 -9.39 -0.88
N LEU A 8 5.41 -8.40 -0.57
CA LEU A 8 4.98 -7.04 -0.21
C LEU A 8 4.31 -6.29 -1.37
N SER A 9 4.40 -6.86 -2.57
CA SER A 9 3.73 -6.43 -3.79
C SER A 9 2.57 -7.35 -4.18
N SER A 10 2.09 -8.22 -3.28
CA SER A 10 0.88 -9.01 -3.52
C SER A 10 -0.29 -8.07 -3.74
N GLN A 11 -1.01 -8.31 -4.83
CA GLN A 11 -2.23 -7.61 -5.17
C GLN A 11 -3.43 -8.48 -4.79
N ASP A 12 -4.50 -7.85 -4.37
CA ASP A 12 -5.81 -8.49 -4.28
C ASP A 12 -6.48 -8.58 -5.67
N ASN A 13 -7.77 -8.93 -5.70
CA ASN A 13 -8.52 -9.05 -6.95
C ASN A 13 -8.71 -7.71 -7.69
N GLU A 14 -8.45 -6.60 -7.01
CA GLU A 14 -8.63 -5.24 -7.51
C GLU A 14 -7.28 -4.59 -7.89
N GLY A 15 -6.17 -5.32 -7.74
CA GLY A 15 -4.83 -4.79 -7.99
C GLY A 15 -4.29 -4.00 -6.80
N ALA A 16 -5.04 -3.88 -5.70
CA ALA A 16 -4.64 -3.14 -4.53
C ALA A 16 -3.64 -3.96 -3.70
N THR A 17 -2.65 -3.26 -3.14
CA THR A 17 -1.61 -3.84 -2.28
C THR A 17 -1.78 -3.40 -0.84
N ALA A 18 -1.00 -3.98 0.07
CA ALA A 18 -0.93 -3.50 1.45
C ALA A 18 -0.60 -1.99 1.55
N LEU A 19 0.10 -1.41 0.56
CA LEU A 19 0.33 0.03 0.51
C LEU A 19 -0.97 0.81 0.23
N HIS A 20 -1.83 0.35 -0.67
CA HIS A 20 -3.12 0.97 -0.98
C HIS A 20 -3.98 1.07 0.29
N PHE A 21 -4.17 -0.05 0.99
CA PHE A 21 -4.94 -0.09 2.24
C PHE A 21 -4.33 0.77 3.35
N SER A 22 -3.00 0.75 3.51
CA SER A 22 -2.36 1.56 4.55
C SER A 22 -2.38 3.06 4.23
N ALA A 23 -2.34 3.45 2.96
CA ALA A 23 -2.46 4.83 2.53
C ALA A 23 -3.91 5.32 2.65
N SER A 24 -4.87 4.52 2.18
CA SER A 24 -6.32 4.75 2.30
C SER A 24 -6.77 4.96 3.75
N GLY A 25 -6.18 4.26 4.71
CA GLY A 25 -6.51 4.37 6.13
C GLY A 25 -5.64 5.33 6.95
N GLY A 26 -4.74 6.12 6.32
CA GLY A 26 -3.83 7.02 7.05
C GLY A 26 -2.84 6.29 7.96
N HIS A 27 -2.56 5.02 7.69
CA HIS A 27 -1.70 4.17 8.52
C HIS A 27 -0.22 4.39 8.19
N CYS A 28 0.27 5.61 8.39
CA CYS A 28 1.60 6.04 7.95
C CYS A 28 2.74 5.23 8.55
N ARG A 29 2.58 4.70 9.77
CA ARG A 29 3.56 3.80 10.38
C ARG A 29 3.66 2.44 9.68
N ILE A 30 2.54 1.92 9.19
CA ILE A 30 2.50 0.68 8.42
C ILE A 30 3.05 0.95 7.02
N LEU A 31 2.63 2.04 6.38
CA LEU A 31 3.11 2.49 5.08
C LEU A 31 4.64 2.65 5.07
N GLU A 32 5.20 3.37 6.04
CA GLU A 32 6.65 3.59 6.18
C GLU A 32 7.40 2.27 6.36
N ARG A 33 6.87 1.35 7.19
CA ARG A 33 7.48 0.03 7.39
C ARG A 33 7.46 -0.79 6.10
N LEU A 34 6.35 -0.81 5.36
CA LEU A 34 6.23 -1.53 4.09
C LEU A 34 7.22 -0.99 3.04
N LEU A 35 7.35 0.33 2.94
CA LEU A 35 8.32 0.98 2.06
C LEU A 35 9.77 0.64 2.46
N ARG A 36 10.09 0.67 3.76
CA ARG A 36 11.42 0.27 4.27
C ARG A 36 11.76 -1.20 4.00
N MET A 37 10.76 -2.08 3.93
CA MET A 37 10.97 -3.49 3.58
C MET A 37 11.09 -3.72 2.06
N GLY A 38 11.05 -2.66 1.23
CA GLY A 38 11.20 -2.76 -0.21
C GLY A 38 9.89 -3.07 -0.95
N SER A 39 8.73 -2.77 -0.35
CA SER A 39 7.46 -2.83 -1.07
C SER A 39 7.48 -1.88 -2.27
N LYS A 40 6.95 -2.36 -3.40
CA LYS A 40 6.86 -1.57 -4.63
C LYS A 40 5.54 -0.81 -4.64
N VAL A 41 5.63 0.48 -4.93
CA VAL A 41 4.46 1.29 -5.28
C VAL A 41 4.03 0.89 -6.68
N ILE A 42 2.93 0.15 -6.77
CA ILE A 42 2.31 -0.29 -8.02
C ILE A 42 0.92 0.32 -8.15
N LYS A 43 0.37 0.24 -9.36
CA LYS A 43 -0.99 0.69 -9.61
C LYS A 43 -1.99 -0.43 -9.43
N ASP A 44 -3.17 -0.09 -8.95
CA ASP A 44 -4.33 -0.96 -8.95
C ASP A 44 -4.93 -1.14 -10.37
N HIS A 45 -6.04 -1.88 -10.48
CA HIS A 45 -6.73 -2.09 -11.76
C HIS A 45 -7.44 -0.85 -12.29
N TRP A 46 -7.68 0.17 -11.47
CA TRP A 46 -8.23 1.47 -11.88
C TRP A 46 -7.14 2.47 -12.28
N GLY A 47 -5.86 2.08 -12.14
CA GLY A 47 -4.71 2.93 -12.41
C GLY A 47 -4.35 3.88 -11.26
N GLY A 48 -5.04 3.74 -10.12
CA GLY A 48 -4.76 4.41 -8.85
C GLY A 48 -3.45 3.93 -8.25
N THR A 49 -2.87 4.74 -7.38
CA THR A 49 -1.70 4.39 -6.58
C THR A 49 -2.08 4.54 -5.12
N PRO A 50 -1.29 4.03 -4.16
CA PRO A 50 -1.56 4.26 -2.75
C PRO A 50 -1.76 5.74 -2.41
N LEU A 51 -1.07 6.65 -3.10
CA LEU A 51 -1.24 8.09 -2.91
C LEU A 51 -2.60 8.61 -3.40
N HIS A 52 -3.18 8.00 -4.45
CA HIS A 52 -4.54 8.33 -4.87
C HIS A 52 -5.53 7.95 -3.77
N ASP A 53 -5.44 6.74 -3.21
CA ASP A 53 -6.36 6.31 -2.14
C ASP A 53 -6.27 7.20 -0.90
N ALA A 54 -5.05 7.61 -0.53
CA ALA A 54 -4.83 8.55 0.57
C ALA A 54 -5.51 9.90 0.28
N ALA A 55 -5.34 10.44 -0.94
CA ALA A 55 -5.97 11.69 -1.35
C ALA A 55 -7.51 11.57 -1.41
N GLU A 56 -8.05 10.45 -1.87
CA GLU A 56 -9.50 10.18 -1.94
C GLU A 56 -10.14 10.11 -0.55
N ASN A 57 -9.43 9.53 0.43
CA ASN A 57 -9.90 9.49 1.82
C ASN A 57 -9.51 10.72 2.66
N GLY A 58 -8.77 11.68 2.10
CA GLY A 58 -8.36 12.89 2.80
C GLY A 58 -7.18 12.69 3.78
N GLU A 59 -6.46 11.59 3.65
CA GLU A 59 -5.30 11.23 4.46
C GLU A 59 -4.04 11.87 3.82
N MET A 60 -3.63 13.05 4.31
CA MET A 60 -2.48 13.79 3.76
C MET A 60 -1.18 13.61 4.56
N GLU A 61 -1.20 12.89 5.70
CA GLU A 61 -0.08 12.87 6.67
C GLU A 61 0.19 11.52 7.33
#